data_AF-A0A6G1IUW8-F1
#
_entry.id   AF-A0A6G1IUW8-F1
#
_cell.length_a   1.000
_cell.length_b   1.000
_cell.length_c   1.000
_cell.angle_alpha   90.00
_cell.angle_beta   90.00
_cell.angle_gamma   90.00
#
_symmetry.space_group_name_H-M   'P 1'
#
loop_
_entity.id
_entity.type
_entity.pdbx_description
1 polymer ?
#
loop_
_entity_poly.entity_id
_entity_poly.type
_entity_poly.pdbx_seq_one_letter_code
_entity_poly.pdbx_strand_id
1 'polypeptide(L)'
;MANPQSPPTALERLIAEPKGKTTYKLGQAFLLHVFWECPSLSAARTLLQALGKCAAATHRDTPCVPIYFFRIAPNNASLCGPGPRTIDDHPALHTALRKLRVGVPRPAVLADLARRGLDPKLLDLDPSAELPEKLKQRPVAVECTELYLDERAFNEHAGSRDYLAAYGAVMDPALQNRHCTVRVGSPNEFLIERVLEPMLHERVAPMLPKTIIWQSPLARGCDTLVSLDVSMDGKSLDSILEALPSDADAPYVLKVLFRHPLREHTARFLGVLSGSSQQVLAGLGALAVQRGEVHCNQFDEQEIAKAIESAGLGDRISICTADSAGYILHASAQELVESPV
;
A
#
# COMPACT_ATOMS: atom_id res chain seq x y z
N MET A 1 6.41 -23.73 -40.48
CA MET A 1 7.66 -22.95 -40.48
C MET A 1 7.51 -21.87 -39.42
N ALA A 2 8.29 -21.92 -38.34
CA ALA A 2 8.25 -20.88 -37.32
C ALA A 2 8.78 -19.57 -37.93
N ASN A 3 8.02 -18.49 -37.82
CA ASN A 3 8.48 -17.16 -38.24
C ASN A 3 9.75 -16.82 -37.44
N PRO A 4 10.86 -16.42 -38.07
CA PRO A 4 12.02 -15.95 -37.32
C PRO A 4 11.60 -14.70 -36.56
N GLN A 5 11.53 -14.79 -35.23
CA GLN A 5 11.20 -13.63 -34.39
C GLN A 5 12.22 -12.53 -34.68
N SER A 6 11.71 -11.35 -35.05
CA SER A 6 12.53 -10.17 -35.24
C SER A 6 13.35 -9.90 -33.98
N PRO A 7 14.60 -9.43 -34.10
CA PRO A 7 15.42 -9.11 -32.93
C PRO A 7 14.73 -8.04 -32.08
N PRO A 8 14.87 -8.11 -30.74
CA PRO A 8 14.19 -7.18 -29.85
C PRO A 8 14.67 -5.74 -30.07
N THR A 9 13.70 -4.83 -30.09
CA THR A 9 13.92 -3.38 -30.17
C THR A 9 14.75 -2.88 -28.98
N ALA A 10 15.31 -1.67 -29.09
CA ALA A 10 16.05 -1.06 -27.98
C ALA A 10 15.17 -0.89 -26.73
N LEU A 11 13.89 -0.54 -26.91
CA LEU A 11 12.92 -0.43 -25.82
C LEU A 11 12.65 -1.80 -25.17
N GLU A 12 12.43 -2.86 -25.95
CA GLU A 12 12.23 -4.21 -25.41
C GLU A 12 13.45 -4.72 -24.65
N ARG A 13 14.67 -4.41 -25.12
CA ARG A 13 15.91 -4.74 -24.40
C ARG A 13 16.03 -3.99 -23.08
N LEU A 14 15.76 -2.67 -23.09
CA LEU A 14 15.78 -1.85 -21.86
C LEU A 14 14.73 -2.35 -20.85
N ILE A 15 13.55 -2.75 -21.32
CA ILE A 15 12.47 -3.30 -20.50
C ILE A 15 12.84 -4.67 -19.88
N ALA A 16 13.66 -5.47 -20.56
CA ALA A 16 14.06 -6.82 -20.15
C ALA A 16 15.31 -6.90 -19.26
N GLU A 17 16.09 -5.82 -19.17
CA GLU A 17 17.30 -5.77 -18.34
C GLU A 17 16.94 -5.89 -16.84
N PRO A 18 17.63 -6.75 -16.06
CA PRO A 18 17.47 -6.82 -14.61
C PRO A 18 17.58 -5.43 -13.97
N LYS A 19 16.68 -5.13 -13.04
CA LYS A 19 16.60 -3.83 -12.39
C LYS A 19 17.28 -3.83 -11.02
N GLY A 20 17.54 -2.64 -10.50
CA GLY A 20 18.03 -2.45 -9.15
C GLY A 20 19.53 -2.28 -9.04
N LYS A 21 19.90 -1.66 -7.92
CA LYS A 21 21.27 -1.34 -7.56
C LYS A 21 21.45 -1.69 -6.09
N THR A 22 22.65 -2.14 -5.75
CA THR A 22 23.03 -2.33 -4.35
C THR A 22 23.38 -1.00 -3.69
N THR A 23 23.60 0.07 -4.47
CA THR A 23 23.94 1.40 -3.95
C THR A 23 22.78 2.37 -4.10
N TYR A 24 22.51 3.16 -3.05
CA TYR A 24 21.45 4.18 -3.06
C TYR A 24 21.95 5.54 -2.56
N LYS A 25 21.28 6.61 -2.98
CA LYS A 25 21.61 7.98 -2.58
C LYS A 25 21.11 8.26 -1.16
N LEU A 26 22.01 8.64 -0.26
CA LEU A 26 21.66 9.00 1.12
C LEU A 26 20.66 10.17 1.15
N GLY A 27 19.69 10.10 2.05
CA GLY A 27 18.72 11.16 2.29
C GLY A 27 17.59 11.26 1.25
N GLN A 28 17.58 10.38 0.24
CA GLN A 28 16.52 10.35 -0.78
C GLN A 28 15.46 9.26 -0.56
N ALA A 29 15.60 8.46 0.49
CA ALA A 29 14.68 7.38 0.77
C ALA A 29 13.29 7.91 1.14
N PHE A 30 12.26 7.21 0.65
CA PHE A 30 10.88 7.55 0.91
C PHE A 30 9.98 6.33 0.83
N LEU A 31 8.92 6.35 1.61
CA LEU A 31 7.89 5.34 1.69
C LEU A 31 6.59 5.87 1.09
N LEU A 32 5.94 5.04 0.28
CA LEU A 32 4.56 5.22 -0.14
C LEU A 32 3.69 4.21 0.61
N HIS A 33 2.65 4.69 1.27
CA HIS A 33 1.61 3.86 1.85
C HIS A 33 0.27 4.21 1.23
N VAL A 34 -0.31 3.26 0.49
CA VAL A 34 -1.52 3.46 -0.28
C VAL A 34 -2.67 2.71 0.37
N PHE A 35 -3.79 3.41 0.55
CA PHE A 35 -5.07 2.84 0.96
C PHE A 35 -5.99 2.80 -0.25
N TRP A 36 -6.51 1.63 -0.59
CA TRP A 36 -7.61 1.47 -1.56
C TRP A 36 -8.88 1.04 -0.85
N GLU A 37 -10.00 1.58 -1.29
CA GLU A 37 -11.30 0.98 -1.09
C GLU A 37 -11.68 0.22 -2.36
N CYS A 38 -11.69 -1.10 -2.30
CA CYS A 38 -12.21 -1.94 -3.37
C CYS A 38 -13.72 -2.12 -3.23
N PRO A 39 -14.51 -2.21 -4.32
CA PRO A 39 -15.97 -2.35 -4.24
C PRO A 39 -16.43 -3.71 -3.68
N SER A 40 -15.55 -4.72 -3.66
CA SER A 40 -15.88 -6.04 -3.15
C SER A 40 -14.60 -6.80 -2.76
N LEU A 41 -14.79 -7.90 -2.02
CA LEU A 41 -13.71 -8.85 -1.75
C LEU A 41 -13.10 -9.45 -3.02
N SER A 42 -13.92 -9.68 -4.06
CA SER A 42 -13.42 -10.20 -5.35
C SER A 42 -12.50 -9.18 -6.01
N ALA A 43 -12.90 -7.91 -6.06
CA ALA A 43 -12.09 -6.84 -6.62
C ALA A 43 -10.78 -6.65 -5.83
N ALA A 44 -10.86 -6.71 -4.50
CA ALA A 44 -9.68 -6.67 -3.63
C ALA A 44 -8.70 -7.82 -3.94
N ARG A 45 -9.18 -9.05 -4.11
CA ARG A 45 -8.35 -10.20 -4.49
C ARG A 45 -7.70 -10.03 -5.86
N THR A 46 -8.42 -9.49 -6.84
CA THR A 46 -7.86 -9.18 -8.16
C THR A 46 -6.76 -8.12 -8.06
N LEU A 47 -6.96 -7.07 -7.25
CA LEU A 47 -5.94 -6.05 -6.98
C LEU A 47 -4.70 -6.67 -6.32
N LEU A 48 -4.88 -7.50 -5.28
CA LEU A 48 -3.78 -8.21 -4.62
C LEU A 48 -3.00 -9.10 -5.60
N GLN A 49 -3.69 -9.78 -6.52
CA GLN A 49 -3.03 -10.58 -7.55
C GLN A 49 -2.20 -9.72 -8.50
N ALA A 50 -2.67 -8.52 -8.86
CA ALA A 50 -1.91 -7.58 -9.67
C ALA A 50 -0.68 -7.05 -8.91
N LEU A 51 -0.83 -6.66 -7.65
CA LEU A 51 0.27 -6.24 -6.78
C LEU A 51 1.30 -7.36 -6.56
N GLY A 52 0.85 -8.61 -6.45
CA GLY A 52 1.74 -9.78 -6.36
C GLY A 52 2.62 -9.96 -7.60
N LYS A 53 2.13 -9.62 -8.79
CA LYS A 53 2.94 -9.60 -10.01
C LYS A 53 3.96 -8.45 -9.98
N CYS A 54 3.58 -7.28 -9.47
CA CYS A 54 4.51 -6.16 -9.26
C CYS A 54 5.63 -6.52 -8.27
N ALA A 55 5.30 -7.16 -7.15
CA ALA A 55 6.27 -7.58 -6.14
C ALA A 55 7.17 -8.72 -6.63
N ALA A 56 6.65 -9.68 -7.40
CA ALA A 56 7.48 -10.72 -8.00
C ALA A 56 8.53 -10.15 -8.96
N ALA A 57 8.21 -9.04 -9.65
CA ALA A 57 9.14 -8.34 -10.52
C ALA A 57 10.33 -7.76 -9.75
N THR A 58 10.07 -7.10 -8.63
CA THR A 58 11.10 -6.48 -7.79
C THR A 58 11.92 -7.51 -7.03
N HIS A 59 11.33 -8.66 -6.71
CA HIS A 59 12.00 -9.73 -5.98
C HIS A 59 13.03 -10.51 -6.83
N ARG A 60 12.91 -10.51 -8.16
CA ARG A 60 13.82 -11.25 -9.05
C ARG A 60 15.22 -10.62 -9.12
N ASP A 61 15.30 -9.29 -9.05
CA ASP A 61 16.50 -8.54 -9.34
C ASP A 61 17.13 -7.95 -8.06
N THR A 62 18.15 -7.08 -8.18
CA THR A 62 18.68 -6.37 -6.99
C THR A 62 17.56 -5.46 -6.45
N PRO A 63 17.36 -5.28 -5.13
CA PRO A 63 16.14 -4.66 -4.65
C PRO A 63 16.02 -3.19 -5.08
N CYS A 64 15.12 -2.92 -6.04
CA CYS A 64 14.58 -1.57 -6.26
C CYS A 64 13.68 -1.16 -5.09
N VAL A 65 13.03 -2.13 -4.46
CA VAL A 65 12.02 -1.91 -3.41
C VAL A 65 12.29 -2.87 -2.25
N PRO A 66 13.06 -2.47 -1.22
CA PRO A 66 13.39 -3.34 -0.09
C PRO A 66 12.17 -3.81 0.73
N ILE A 67 11.08 -3.03 0.77
CA ILE A 67 9.83 -3.39 1.46
C ILE A 67 8.69 -3.25 0.46
N TYR A 68 8.02 -4.35 0.12
CA TYR A 68 6.85 -4.36 -0.77
C TYR A 68 5.75 -5.22 -0.16
N PHE A 69 4.93 -4.59 0.67
CA PHE A 69 3.96 -5.30 1.48
C PHE A 69 2.56 -4.79 1.21
N PHE A 70 1.64 -5.69 0.85
CA PHE A 70 0.23 -5.36 0.63
C PHE A 70 -0.67 -6.39 1.28
N ARG A 71 -1.92 -6.01 1.56
CA ARG A 71 -2.91 -6.89 2.18
C ARG A 71 -4.32 -6.38 2.02
N ILE A 72 -5.28 -7.29 2.16
CA ILE A 72 -6.64 -6.91 2.58
C ILE A 72 -6.57 -6.63 4.08
N ALA A 73 -7.12 -5.50 4.52
CA ALA A 73 -7.11 -5.10 5.93
C ALA A 73 -8.46 -5.48 6.61
N PRO A 74 -8.62 -6.70 7.17
CA PRO A 74 -9.90 -7.18 7.68
C PRO A 74 -10.42 -6.37 8.88
N ASN A 75 -9.53 -5.87 9.74
CA ASN A 75 -9.89 -5.08 10.94
C ASN A 75 -10.27 -3.63 10.61
N ASN A 76 -10.34 -3.30 9.34
CA ASN A 76 -10.42 -1.96 8.81
C ASN A 76 -11.69 -1.72 8.00
N ALA A 77 -12.80 -2.39 8.35
CA ALA A 77 -14.11 -2.10 7.76
C ALA A 77 -14.51 -0.62 7.87
N SER A 78 -14.07 0.09 8.91
CA SER A 78 -14.28 1.54 9.06
C SER A 78 -13.44 2.40 8.11
N LEU A 79 -12.47 1.85 7.38
CA LEU A 79 -11.79 2.52 6.28
C LEU A 79 -12.64 2.58 5.02
N CYS A 80 -13.74 1.83 4.96
CA CYS A 80 -14.63 1.78 3.83
C CYS A 80 -15.90 2.61 4.08
N GLY A 81 -16.40 3.26 3.05
CA GLY A 81 -17.72 3.86 3.08
C GLY A 81 -18.82 2.79 3.16
N PRO A 82 -20.09 3.19 3.38
CA PRO A 82 -21.22 2.26 3.47
C PRO A 82 -21.57 1.54 2.14
N GLY A 83 -20.80 1.77 1.08
CA GLY A 83 -21.12 1.38 -0.29
C GLY A 83 -22.25 2.24 -0.89
N PRO A 84 -22.41 2.24 -2.22
CA PRO A 84 -23.48 2.97 -2.87
C PRO A 84 -24.83 2.30 -2.60
N ARG A 85 -25.84 3.09 -2.24
CA ARG A 85 -27.21 2.61 -1.95
C ARG A 85 -28.19 3.00 -3.04
N THR A 86 -27.97 4.12 -3.69
CA THR A 86 -28.81 4.63 -4.78
C THR A 86 -28.07 4.66 -6.12
N ILE A 87 -28.81 4.94 -7.19
CA ILE A 87 -28.26 5.14 -8.53
C ILE A 87 -27.20 6.27 -8.53
N ASP A 88 -27.47 7.39 -7.87
CA ASP A 88 -26.53 8.52 -7.83
C ASP A 88 -25.35 8.30 -6.87
N ASP A 89 -25.44 7.38 -5.92
CA ASP A 89 -24.30 7.03 -5.06
C ASP A 89 -23.26 6.19 -5.78
N HIS A 90 -23.65 5.40 -6.80
CA HIS A 90 -22.74 4.49 -7.48
C HIS A 90 -21.74 5.27 -8.36
N PRO A 91 -20.42 5.21 -8.11
CA PRO A 91 -19.45 6.14 -8.72
C PRO A 91 -19.51 6.23 -10.25
N ALA A 92 -19.67 5.08 -10.92
CA ALA A 92 -19.76 5.02 -12.38
C ALA A 92 -21.09 5.58 -12.92
N LEU A 93 -22.20 5.39 -12.20
CA LEU A 93 -23.52 5.91 -12.59
C LEU A 93 -23.59 7.41 -12.30
N HIS A 94 -23.10 7.86 -11.14
CA HIS A 94 -22.94 9.28 -10.81
C HIS A 94 -22.17 10.03 -11.89
N THR A 95 -21.00 9.50 -12.28
CA THR A 95 -20.16 10.10 -13.32
C THR A 95 -20.89 10.13 -14.66
N ALA A 96 -21.61 9.07 -15.02
CA ALA A 96 -22.39 9.01 -16.25
C ALA A 96 -23.54 10.03 -16.25
N LEU A 97 -24.29 10.16 -15.15
CA LEU A 97 -25.34 11.17 -14.97
C LEU A 97 -24.77 12.59 -15.07
N ARG A 98 -23.61 12.85 -14.45
CA ARG A 98 -22.91 14.14 -14.57
C ARG A 98 -22.50 14.43 -16.01
N LYS A 99 -21.93 13.45 -16.72
CA LYS A 99 -21.56 13.59 -18.15
C LYS A 99 -22.78 13.98 -19.00
N LEU A 100 -23.93 13.35 -18.77
CA LEU A 100 -25.17 13.71 -19.46
C LEU A 100 -25.62 15.14 -19.13
N ARG A 101 -25.55 15.56 -17.85
CA ARG A 101 -25.91 16.93 -17.42
C ARG A 101 -25.04 18.00 -18.07
N VAL A 102 -23.76 17.72 -18.32
CA VAL A 102 -22.83 18.66 -18.98
C VAL A 102 -22.80 18.54 -20.51
N GLY A 103 -23.74 17.79 -21.10
CA GLY A 103 -23.95 17.73 -22.55
C GLY A 103 -23.12 16.69 -23.30
N VAL A 104 -22.47 15.74 -22.62
CA VAL A 104 -21.81 14.62 -23.30
C VAL A 104 -22.86 13.77 -24.03
N PRO A 105 -22.67 13.39 -25.32
CA PRO A 105 -23.65 12.63 -26.08
C PRO A 105 -24.04 11.31 -25.41
N ARG A 106 -25.35 11.05 -25.27
CA ARG A 106 -25.88 9.84 -24.63
C ARG A 106 -25.27 8.54 -25.19
N PRO A 107 -25.14 8.33 -26.52
CA PRO A 107 -24.53 7.11 -27.06
C PRO A 107 -23.10 6.85 -26.53
N ALA A 108 -22.30 7.90 -26.34
CA ALA A 108 -20.94 7.77 -25.80
C ALA A 108 -20.95 7.36 -24.31
N VAL A 109 -21.89 7.90 -23.53
CA VAL A 109 -22.08 7.54 -22.12
C VAL A 109 -22.56 6.09 -21.99
N LEU A 110 -23.53 5.67 -22.80
CA LEU A 110 -24.04 4.29 -22.78
C LEU A 110 -22.95 3.28 -23.18
N ALA A 111 -22.12 3.60 -24.17
CA ALA A 111 -20.98 2.77 -24.57
C ALA A 111 -19.93 2.65 -23.44
N ASP A 112 -19.62 3.73 -22.71
CA ASP A 112 -18.71 3.69 -21.55
C ASP A 112 -19.26 2.81 -20.41
N LEU A 113 -20.57 2.88 -20.12
CA LEU A 113 -21.20 2.01 -19.12
C LEU A 113 -21.19 0.54 -19.54
N ALA A 114 -21.55 0.24 -20.78
CA ALA A 114 -21.54 -1.13 -21.30
C ALA A 114 -20.13 -1.73 -21.25
N ARG A 115 -19.10 -0.94 -21.58
CA ARG A 115 -17.68 -1.35 -21.46
C ARG A 115 -17.29 -1.68 -20.02
N ARG A 116 -17.90 -1.03 -19.03
CA ARG A 116 -17.74 -1.29 -17.59
C ARG A 116 -18.65 -2.41 -17.08
N GLY A 117 -19.42 -3.07 -17.95
CA GLY A 117 -20.35 -4.14 -17.59
C GLY A 117 -21.62 -3.66 -16.86
N LEU A 118 -21.94 -2.37 -16.92
CA LEU A 118 -23.14 -1.79 -16.30
C LEU A 118 -24.28 -1.70 -17.31
N ASP A 119 -25.50 -2.01 -16.87
CA ASP A 119 -26.70 -1.89 -17.71
C ASP A 119 -27.01 -0.40 -17.98
N PRO A 120 -26.95 0.07 -19.23
CA PRO A 120 -27.17 1.47 -19.54
C PRO A 120 -28.59 1.96 -19.19
N LYS A 121 -29.57 1.06 -19.06
CA LYS A 121 -30.95 1.38 -18.64
C LYS A 121 -31.03 1.93 -17.22
N LEU A 122 -29.99 1.74 -16.40
CA LEU A 122 -29.92 2.28 -15.04
C LEU A 122 -29.90 3.81 -15.03
N LEU A 123 -29.48 4.46 -16.12
CA LEU A 123 -29.50 5.92 -16.25
C LEU A 123 -30.91 6.48 -16.44
N ASP A 124 -31.88 5.64 -16.76
CA ASP A 124 -33.28 6.03 -16.95
C ASP A 124 -34.10 5.92 -15.64
N LEU A 125 -33.49 5.41 -14.57
CA LEU A 125 -34.07 5.36 -13.23
C LEU A 125 -33.92 6.70 -12.51
N ASP A 126 -34.77 6.95 -11.51
CA ASP A 126 -34.60 8.11 -10.64
C ASP A 126 -33.22 8.03 -9.94
N PRO A 127 -32.43 9.12 -9.90
CA PRO A 127 -31.11 9.11 -9.24
C PRO A 127 -31.16 8.68 -7.77
N SER A 128 -32.28 8.94 -7.07
CA SER A 128 -32.51 8.52 -5.68
C SER A 128 -33.07 7.09 -5.56
N ALA A 129 -33.39 6.43 -6.67
CA ALA A 129 -33.88 5.05 -6.64
C ALA A 129 -32.82 4.11 -6.05
N GLU A 130 -33.31 3.10 -5.33
CA GLU A 130 -32.46 2.09 -4.74
C GLU A 130 -31.69 1.32 -5.80
N LEU A 131 -30.40 1.11 -5.53
CA LEU A 131 -29.51 0.39 -6.41
C LEU A 131 -29.89 -1.10 -6.42
N PRO A 132 -29.96 -1.77 -7.59
CA PRO A 132 -30.20 -3.20 -7.66
C PRO A 132 -29.21 -3.99 -6.80
N GLU A 133 -29.65 -5.04 -6.10
CA GLU A 133 -28.82 -5.84 -5.18
C GLU A 133 -27.49 -6.29 -5.80
N LYS A 134 -27.51 -6.71 -7.07
CA LYS A 134 -26.31 -7.14 -7.81
C LYS A 134 -25.24 -6.05 -7.99
N LEU A 135 -25.60 -4.78 -7.80
CA LEU A 135 -24.71 -3.61 -7.90
C LEU A 135 -24.39 -3.01 -6.53
N LYS A 136 -25.07 -3.44 -5.45
CA LYS A 136 -24.71 -3.03 -4.10
C LYS A 136 -23.32 -3.57 -3.78
N GLN A 137 -22.45 -2.66 -3.40
CA GLN A 137 -21.06 -2.99 -3.11
C GLN A 137 -20.89 -3.24 -1.62
N ARG A 138 -19.95 -4.10 -1.26
CA ARG A 138 -19.50 -4.33 0.12
C ARG A 138 -18.02 -3.99 0.14
N PRO A 139 -17.68 -2.71 0.32
CA PRO A 139 -16.33 -2.29 0.06
C PRO A 139 -15.34 -2.89 1.06
N VAL A 140 -14.13 -3.14 0.59
CA VAL A 140 -13.06 -3.79 1.35
C VAL A 140 -11.80 -2.95 1.23
N ALA A 141 -11.12 -2.71 2.34
CA ALA A 141 -9.87 -1.96 2.35
C ALA A 141 -8.70 -2.85 1.93
N VAL A 142 -7.89 -2.35 1.01
CA VAL A 142 -6.59 -2.90 0.66
C VAL A 142 -5.54 -1.85 0.99
N GLU A 143 -4.42 -2.28 1.56
CA GLU A 143 -3.28 -1.42 1.84
C GLU A 143 -2.05 -1.94 1.11
N CYS A 144 -1.17 -1.05 0.65
CA CYS A 144 0.17 -1.38 0.14
C CYS A 144 1.20 -0.41 0.73
N THR A 145 2.37 -0.93 1.08
CA THR A 145 3.53 -0.20 1.57
C THR A 145 4.71 -0.52 0.67
N GLU A 146 5.29 0.51 0.10
CA GLU A 146 6.45 0.43 -0.79
C GLU A 146 7.53 1.37 -0.27
N LEU A 147 8.74 0.85 -0.04
CA LEU A 147 9.89 1.65 0.34
C LEU A 147 10.85 1.77 -0.85
N TYR A 148 11.18 3.00 -1.22
CA TYR A 148 12.15 3.32 -2.26
C TYR A 148 13.35 4.02 -1.63
N LEU A 149 14.57 3.61 -1.97
CA LEU A 149 15.77 4.20 -1.39
C LEU A 149 16.27 5.45 -2.11
N ASP A 150 15.87 5.64 -3.38
CA ASP A 150 16.07 6.87 -4.14
C ASP A 150 15.16 6.93 -5.39
N GLU A 151 15.30 7.99 -6.17
CA GLU A 151 14.59 8.21 -7.44
C GLU A 151 14.82 7.09 -8.48
N ARG A 152 16.00 6.45 -8.45
CA ARG A 152 16.39 5.44 -9.46
C ARG A 152 15.66 4.14 -9.17
N ALA A 153 15.63 3.74 -7.89
CA ALA A 153 14.83 2.64 -7.39
C ALA A 153 13.36 2.75 -7.82
N PHE A 154 12.75 3.93 -7.66
CA PHE A 154 11.37 4.17 -8.11
C PHE A 154 11.22 4.03 -9.63
N ASN A 155 12.06 4.70 -10.41
CA ASN A 155 11.98 4.68 -11.88
C ASN A 155 12.23 3.29 -12.45
N GLU A 156 13.16 2.54 -11.87
CA GLU A 156 13.47 1.16 -12.28
C GLU A 156 12.32 0.21 -11.95
N HIS A 157 11.66 0.37 -10.79
CA HIS A 157 10.44 -0.36 -10.47
C HIS A 157 9.30 -0.04 -11.45
N ALA A 158 8.97 1.24 -11.60
CA ALA A 158 7.88 1.72 -12.44
C ALA A 158 8.11 1.47 -13.93
N GLY A 159 9.37 1.38 -14.36
CA GLY A 159 9.77 1.09 -15.74
C GLY A 159 9.95 -0.39 -16.06
N SER A 160 9.80 -1.29 -15.08
CA SER A 160 9.99 -2.73 -15.31
C SER A 160 8.84 -3.32 -16.15
N ARG A 161 9.15 -4.29 -17.01
CA ARG A 161 8.16 -4.97 -17.86
C ARG A 161 6.98 -5.50 -17.08
N ASP A 162 7.30 -6.19 -15.99
CA ASP A 162 6.35 -6.96 -15.22
C ASP A 162 5.45 -6.02 -14.39
N TYR A 163 6.01 -4.89 -13.90
CA TYR A 163 5.20 -3.78 -13.38
C TYR A 163 4.27 -3.22 -14.45
N LEU A 164 4.77 -2.82 -15.62
CA LEU A 164 3.94 -2.24 -16.68
C LEU A 164 2.82 -3.18 -17.14
N ALA A 165 3.08 -4.49 -17.17
CA ALA A 165 2.08 -5.50 -17.50
C ALA A 165 0.99 -5.65 -16.41
N ALA A 166 1.33 -5.42 -15.14
CA ALA A 166 0.40 -5.53 -14.01
C ALA A 166 -0.26 -4.20 -13.64
N TYR A 167 0.39 -3.06 -13.91
CA TYR A 167 -0.02 -1.72 -13.50
C TYR A 167 -1.36 -1.33 -14.12
N GLY A 168 -1.62 -1.75 -15.37
CA GLY A 168 -2.92 -1.55 -15.99
C GLY A 168 -4.08 -2.18 -15.18
N ALA A 169 -3.83 -3.29 -14.50
CA ALA A 169 -4.81 -3.90 -13.60
C ALA A 169 -4.85 -3.18 -12.24
N VAL A 170 -3.72 -2.77 -11.67
CA VAL A 170 -3.68 -2.00 -10.41
C VAL A 170 -4.45 -0.68 -10.53
N MET A 171 -4.35 -0.02 -11.69
CA MET A 171 -5.03 1.24 -11.98
C MET A 171 -6.42 1.07 -12.58
N ASP A 172 -6.95 -0.15 -12.68
CA ASP A 172 -8.29 -0.38 -13.22
C ASP A 172 -9.33 0.30 -12.32
N PRO A 173 -10.09 1.30 -12.83
CA PRO A 173 -11.12 1.96 -12.05
C PRO A 173 -12.24 1.04 -11.57
N ALA A 174 -12.38 -0.16 -12.15
CA ALA A 174 -13.34 -1.16 -11.69
C ALA A 174 -12.91 -1.84 -10.38
N LEU A 175 -11.64 -1.78 -10.00
CA LEU A 175 -11.10 -2.41 -8.80
C LEU A 175 -11.07 -1.49 -7.58
N GLN A 176 -11.34 -0.20 -7.73
CA GLN A 176 -11.22 0.80 -6.68
C GLN A 176 -12.31 1.87 -6.76
N ASN A 177 -12.96 2.12 -5.63
CA ASN A 177 -13.90 3.24 -5.45
C ASN A 177 -13.16 4.53 -5.11
N ARG A 178 -12.12 4.43 -4.28
CA ARG A 178 -11.26 5.52 -3.85
C ARG A 178 -9.88 4.99 -3.50
N HIS A 179 -8.88 5.84 -3.58
CA HIS A 179 -7.57 5.59 -3.02
C HIS A 179 -7.00 6.83 -2.34
N CYS A 180 -6.00 6.63 -1.49
CA CYS A 180 -5.22 7.69 -0.87
C CYS A 180 -3.77 7.21 -0.73
N THR A 181 -2.83 7.98 -1.26
CA THR A 181 -1.40 7.72 -1.13
C THR A 181 -0.81 8.65 -0.08
N VAL A 182 -0.14 8.09 0.92
CA VAL A 182 0.66 8.85 1.89
C VAL A 182 2.13 8.67 1.56
N ARG A 183 2.87 9.77 1.53
CA ARG A 183 4.33 9.74 1.44
C ARG A 183 4.96 10.12 2.76
N VAL A 184 5.99 9.37 3.17
CA VAL A 184 6.92 9.72 4.26
C VAL A 184 8.35 9.71 3.71
N GLY A 185 9.19 10.66 4.09
CA GLY A 185 10.56 10.78 3.60
C GLY A 185 10.73 11.82 2.48
N SER A 186 11.90 11.82 1.84
CA SER A 186 12.39 12.95 1.07
C SER A 186 12.85 12.53 -0.34
N PRO A 187 11.94 12.12 -1.23
CA PRO A 187 12.29 11.88 -2.62
C PRO A 187 12.83 13.17 -3.24
N ASN A 188 13.54 13.03 -4.36
CA ASN A 188 14.02 14.20 -5.08
C ASN A 188 12.85 15.04 -5.63
N GLU A 189 13.10 16.33 -5.85
CA GLU A 189 12.09 17.29 -6.31
C GLU A 189 11.51 16.92 -7.68
N PHE A 190 12.35 16.42 -8.60
CA PHE A 190 11.90 15.99 -9.91
C PHE A 190 10.82 14.88 -9.83
N LEU A 191 10.99 13.89 -8.95
CA LEU A 191 10.02 12.82 -8.78
C LEU A 191 8.71 13.34 -8.18
N ILE A 192 8.79 14.27 -7.23
CA ILE A 192 7.62 14.92 -6.63
C ILE A 192 6.81 15.63 -7.71
N GLU A 193 7.44 16.56 -8.43
CA GLU A 193 6.77 17.44 -9.40
C GLU A 193 6.23 16.69 -10.63
N ARG A 194 6.87 15.59 -11.02
CA ARG A 194 6.55 14.87 -12.26
C ARG A 194 5.63 13.68 -12.05
N VAL A 195 5.66 13.06 -10.87
CA VAL A 195 4.96 11.80 -10.62
C VAL A 195 4.11 11.89 -9.37
N LEU A 196 4.70 12.13 -8.21
CA LEU A 196 4.00 11.86 -6.94
C LEU A 196 2.83 12.83 -6.70
N GLU A 197 3.03 14.12 -6.93
CA GLU A 197 1.97 15.11 -6.81
C GLU A 197 0.93 15.04 -7.96
N PRO A 198 1.33 15.08 -9.25
CA PRO A 198 0.36 15.14 -10.33
C PRO A 198 -0.34 13.80 -10.63
N MET A 199 0.35 12.66 -10.45
CA MET A 199 -0.20 11.35 -10.82
C MET A 199 -0.76 10.58 -9.64
N LEU A 200 -0.10 10.62 -8.47
CA LEU A 200 -0.51 9.87 -7.28
C LEU A 200 -1.31 10.70 -6.28
N HIS A 201 -1.39 12.03 -6.49
CA HIS A 201 -2.05 12.98 -5.59
C HIS A 201 -1.68 12.73 -4.13
N GLU A 202 -0.37 12.60 -3.89
CA GLU A 202 0.15 12.19 -2.60
C GLU A 202 -0.25 13.14 -1.47
N ARG A 203 -0.36 12.59 -0.26
CA ARG A 203 -0.42 13.34 0.99
C ARG A 203 0.92 13.22 1.71
N VAL A 204 1.59 14.34 1.89
CA VAL A 204 2.89 14.37 2.55
C VAL A 204 2.72 14.28 4.06
N ALA A 205 3.31 13.26 4.68
CA ALA A 205 3.44 13.13 6.12
C ALA A 205 4.81 13.64 6.59
N PRO A 206 4.89 14.29 7.76
CA PRO A 206 6.14 14.84 8.26
C PRO A 206 7.14 13.74 8.65
N MET A 207 8.42 14.00 8.42
CA MET A 207 9.52 13.21 8.99
C MET A 207 9.77 13.65 10.43
N LEU A 208 9.34 12.84 11.40
CA LEU A 208 9.57 13.11 12.82
C LEU A 208 11.03 12.77 13.22
N PRO A 209 11.64 13.41 14.23
CA PRO A 209 13.06 13.23 14.55
C PRO A 209 13.53 11.80 14.85
N LYS A 210 12.65 10.91 15.32
CA LYS A 210 12.96 9.49 15.59
C LYS A 210 12.41 8.54 14.51
N THR A 211 12.06 9.07 13.35
CA THR A 211 11.58 8.26 12.22
C THR A 211 12.75 7.53 11.58
N ILE A 212 12.58 6.25 11.31
CA ILE A 212 13.52 5.45 10.52
C ILE A 212 12.79 5.09 9.22
N ILE A 213 13.21 5.69 8.10
CA ILE A 213 12.67 5.32 6.78
C ILE A 213 13.37 4.06 6.25
N TRP A 214 14.66 3.95 6.52
CA TRP A 214 15.46 2.81 6.14
C TRP A 214 16.65 2.69 7.08
N GLN A 215 16.91 1.46 7.52
CA GLN A 215 18.13 1.05 8.17
C GLN A 215 18.47 -0.36 7.69
N SER A 216 19.74 -0.62 7.39
CA SER A 216 20.15 -1.95 6.92
C SER A 216 19.84 -3.03 7.97
N PRO A 217 19.19 -4.14 7.59
CA PRO A 217 18.80 -5.18 8.53
C PRO A 217 20.01 -5.89 9.15
N LEU A 218 19.97 -6.11 10.47
CA LEU A 218 21.09 -6.67 11.23
C LEU A 218 21.27 -8.19 11.06
N ALA A 219 20.19 -8.91 10.82
CA ALA A 219 20.18 -10.38 10.69
C ALA A 219 19.23 -10.83 9.58
N ARG A 220 19.50 -12.01 8.99
CA ARG A 220 18.61 -12.64 8.01
C ARG A 220 17.58 -13.49 8.76
N GLY A 221 16.33 -13.48 8.29
CA GLY A 221 15.45 -14.64 8.43
C GLY A 221 14.37 -14.61 9.50
N CYS A 222 13.96 -13.46 10.03
CA CYS A 222 12.73 -13.30 10.82
C CYS A 222 12.29 -11.83 10.70
N ASP A 223 11.48 -11.54 9.68
CA ASP A 223 10.99 -10.18 9.46
C ASP A 223 9.56 -10.07 9.98
N THR A 224 9.35 -9.09 10.86
CA THR A 224 8.03 -8.82 11.42
C THR A 224 7.58 -7.44 10.99
N LEU A 225 6.44 -7.36 10.31
CA LEU A 225 5.79 -6.09 10.03
C LEU A 225 4.70 -5.83 11.06
N VAL A 226 4.73 -4.64 11.65
CA VAL A 226 3.77 -4.15 12.62
C VAL A 226 3.02 -2.98 12.02
N SER A 227 1.69 -3.07 11.95
CA SER A 227 0.83 -1.98 11.45
C SER A 227 -0.25 -1.68 12.47
N LEU A 228 -0.18 -0.50 13.12
CA LEU A 228 -1.09 -0.15 14.22
C LEU A 228 -1.79 1.16 13.95
N ASP A 229 -3.06 1.22 14.30
CA ASP A 229 -3.79 2.46 14.48
C ASP A 229 -3.78 2.82 15.96
N VAL A 230 -3.21 3.98 16.27
CA VAL A 230 -3.01 4.48 17.63
C VAL A 230 -3.88 5.71 17.82
N SER A 231 -4.61 5.78 18.94
CA SER A 231 -5.38 6.97 19.28
C SER A 231 -4.46 8.18 19.51
N MET A 232 -4.86 9.33 18.97
CA MET A 232 -4.21 10.62 19.20
C MET A 232 -4.91 11.46 20.28
N ASP A 233 -5.86 10.91 21.04
CA ASP A 233 -6.66 11.66 22.02
C ASP A 233 -5.78 12.46 22.99
N GLY A 234 -5.64 13.77 22.73
CA GLY A 234 -4.80 14.70 23.47
C GLY A 234 -3.28 14.55 23.27
N LYS A 235 -2.80 13.67 22.38
CA LYS A 235 -1.38 13.39 22.15
C LYS A 235 -0.88 13.92 20.80
N SER A 236 0.34 14.44 20.78
CA SER A 236 1.07 14.74 19.54
C SER A 236 1.64 13.46 18.93
N LEU A 237 2.02 13.51 17.64
CA LEU A 237 2.74 12.40 17.02
C LEU A 237 4.09 12.14 17.70
N ASP A 238 4.82 13.20 18.08
CA ASP A 238 6.10 13.09 18.78
C ASP A 238 5.93 12.33 20.11
N SER A 239 4.91 12.66 20.90
CA SER A 239 4.63 11.97 22.17
C SER A 239 4.30 10.48 21.98
N ILE A 240 3.59 10.13 20.91
CA ILE A 240 3.31 8.72 20.57
C ILE A 240 4.59 8.01 20.12
N LEU A 241 5.41 8.67 19.29
CA LEU A 241 6.67 8.14 18.80
C LEU A 241 7.70 7.94 19.93
N GLU A 242 7.69 8.81 20.94
CA GLU A 242 8.52 8.69 22.15
C GLU A 242 8.11 7.54 23.06
N ALA A 243 6.84 7.15 23.03
CA ALA A 243 6.33 6.01 23.80
C ALA A 243 6.60 4.65 23.13
N LEU A 244 7.09 4.64 21.88
CA LEU A 244 7.53 3.42 21.23
C LEU A 244 8.82 2.88 21.88
N PRO A 245 9.04 1.56 21.83
CA PRO A 245 10.30 0.94 22.26
C PRO A 245 11.53 1.62 21.64
N SER A 246 12.60 1.71 22.43
CA SER A 246 13.83 2.42 22.05
C SER A 246 14.55 1.73 20.87
N ASP A 247 15.27 2.53 20.06
CA ASP A 247 16.05 2.01 18.93
C ASP A 247 17.25 1.17 19.36
N ALA A 248 17.76 1.35 20.57
CA ALA A 248 18.86 0.56 21.09
C ALA A 248 18.45 -0.90 21.37
N ASP A 249 17.15 -1.12 21.62
CA ASP A 249 16.59 -2.43 21.96
C ASP A 249 15.82 -3.07 20.80
N ALA A 250 15.67 -2.38 19.67
CA ALA A 250 14.75 -2.75 18.59
C ALA A 250 15.43 -2.74 17.22
N PRO A 251 15.45 -3.86 16.49
CA PRO A 251 16.12 -3.94 15.19
C PRO A 251 15.23 -3.41 14.05
N TYR A 252 14.79 -2.15 14.17
CA TYR A 252 13.94 -1.50 13.17
C TYR A 252 14.70 -1.30 11.86
N VAL A 253 14.15 -1.85 10.78
CA VAL A 253 14.48 -1.53 9.39
C VAL A 253 13.65 -0.33 8.93
N LEU A 254 12.39 -0.26 9.39
CA LEU A 254 11.44 0.82 9.15
C LEU A 254 10.73 1.14 10.46
N LYS A 255 10.58 2.42 10.80
CA LYS A 255 9.81 2.93 11.93
C LYS A 255 9.21 4.28 11.56
N VAL A 256 7.96 4.29 11.11
CA VAL A 256 7.27 5.51 10.69
C VAL A 256 5.95 5.67 11.43
N LEU A 257 5.60 6.93 11.73
CA LEU A 257 4.34 7.31 12.35
C LEU A 257 3.77 8.54 11.64
N PHE A 258 2.53 8.46 11.20
CA PHE A 258 1.85 9.58 10.51
C PHE A 258 0.37 9.64 10.87
N ARG A 259 -0.28 10.79 10.65
CA ARG A 259 -1.74 10.92 10.84
C ARG A 259 -2.47 10.04 9.84
N HIS A 260 -3.44 9.26 10.31
CA HIS A 260 -4.21 8.37 9.44
C HIS A 260 -5.05 9.20 8.44
N PRO A 261 -4.91 9.02 7.11
CA PRO A 261 -5.54 9.93 6.15
C PRO A 261 -7.06 9.77 6.03
N LEU A 262 -7.59 8.62 6.48
CA LEU A 262 -9.00 8.27 6.42
C LEU A 262 -9.70 8.24 7.80
N ARG A 263 -9.00 8.57 8.89
CA ARG A 263 -9.55 8.53 10.24
C ARG A 263 -9.08 9.73 11.04
N GLU A 264 -10.04 10.47 11.57
CA GLU A 264 -9.75 11.58 12.47
C GLU A 264 -9.25 11.05 13.81
N HIS A 265 -8.38 11.81 14.47
CA HIS A 265 -7.82 11.47 15.79
C HIS A 265 -7.09 10.11 15.88
N THR A 266 -6.65 9.57 14.75
CA THR A 266 -5.87 8.33 14.68
C THR A 266 -4.53 8.58 14.00
N ALA A 267 -3.46 7.99 14.51
CA ALA A 267 -2.16 7.88 13.86
C ALA A 267 -1.95 6.45 13.36
N ARG A 268 -1.31 6.29 12.20
CA ARG A 268 -0.84 5.02 11.67
C ARG A 268 0.65 4.87 12.01
N PHE A 269 0.97 3.81 12.74
CA PHE A 269 2.33 3.33 12.95
C PHE A 269 2.62 2.18 11.97
N LEU A 270 3.76 2.24 11.28
CA LEU A 270 4.31 1.12 10.52
C LEU A 270 5.74 0.85 11.01
N GLY A 271 5.99 -0.38 11.41
CA GLY A 271 7.31 -0.86 11.80
C GLY A 271 7.69 -2.12 11.01
N VAL A 272 8.93 -2.22 10.56
CA VAL A 272 9.52 -3.49 10.09
C VAL A 272 10.71 -3.80 10.98
N LEU A 273 10.69 -4.97 11.59
CA LEU A 273 11.71 -5.47 12.52
C LEU A 273 12.48 -6.61 11.84
N SER A 274 13.81 -6.59 11.97
CA SER A 274 14.68 -7.69 11.51
C SER A 274 15.26 -8.45 12.71
N GLY A 275 14.83 -9.69 12.94
CA GLY A 275 15.24 -10.51 14.10
C GLY A 275 14.18 -10.56 15.20
N SER A 276 14.61 -10.63 16.47
CA SER A 276 13.69 -10.81 17.61
C SER A 276 12.77 -9.60 17.77
N SER A 277 11.46 -9.85 17.72
CA SER A 277 10.41 -8.83 17.79
C SER A 277 9.74 -8.74 19.17
N GLN A 278 9.96 -9.73 20.05
CA GLN A 278 9.18 -9.93 21.28
C GLN A 278 9.19 -8.72 22.22
N GLN A 279 10.37 -8.15 22.50
CA GLN A 279 10.50 -7.01 23.40
C GLN A 279 9.81 -5.77 22.85
N VAL A 280 9.90 -5.56 21.54
CA VAL A 280 9.22 -4.46 20.85
C VAL A 280 7.71 -4.64 20.95
N LEU A 281 7.22 -5.84 20.65
CA LEU A 281 5.78 -6.16 20.71
C LEU A 281 5.22 -6.04 22.12
N ALA A 282 5.95 -6.50 23.14
CA ALA A 282 5.57 -6.35 24.54
C ALA A 282 5.48 -4.87 24.96
N GLY A 283 6.38 -4.03 24.44
CA GLY A 283 6.38 -2.59 24.71
C GLY A 283 5.23 -1.81 24.05
N LEU A 284 4.53 -2.39 23.06
CA LEU A 284 3.39 -1.73 22.40
C LEU A 284 2.22 -1.48 23.34
N GLY A 285 2.13 -2.20 24.47
CA GLY A 285 1.08 -1.99 25.48
C GLY A 285 1.10 -0.59 26.12
N ALA A 286 2.21 0.16 26.00
CA ALA A 286 2.28 1.56 26.40
C ALA A 286 1.49 2.51 25.48
N LEU A 287 1.14 2.05 24.28
CA LEU A 287 0.40 2.83 23.30
C LEU A 287 -1.11 2.66 23.47
N ALA A 288 -1.86 3.71 23.14
CA ALA A 288 -3.31 3.64 23.02
C ALA A 288 -3.71 2.97 21.68
N VAL A 289 -3.28 1.72 21.46
CA VAL A 289 -3.60 0.95 20.26
C VAL A 289 -5.10 0.75 20.18
N GLN A 290 -5.71 1.19 19.07
CA GLN A 290 -7.13 0.99 18.78
C GLN A 290 -7.35 -0.34 18.04
N ARG A 291 -6.45 -0.65 17.11
CA ARG A 291 -6.43 -1.87 16.32
C ARG A 291 -5.07 -2.02 15.63
N GLY A 292 -4.75 -3.22 15.18
CA GLY A 292 -3.55 -3.43 14.39
C GLY A 292 -3.44 -4.82 13.82
N GLU A 293 -2.34 -5.02 13.11
CA GLU A 293 -1.96 -6.29 12.53
C GLU A 293 -0.46 -6.48 12.66
N VAL A 294 -0.05 -7.71 12.94
CA VAL A 294 1.35 -8.14 12.90
C VAL A 294 1.48 -9.25 11.87
N HIS A 295 2.42 -9.10 10.95
CA HIS A 295 2.70 -10.06 9.89
C HIS A 295 4.11 -10.63 10.09
N CYS A 296 4.24 -11.95 10.00
CA CYS A 296 5.51 -12.64 10.22
C CYS A 296 5.68 -13.85 9.28
N ASN A 297 6.93 -14.18 8.96
CA ASN A 297 7.27 -15.34 8.13
C ASN A 297 7.39 -16.61 9.00
N GLN A 298 6.25 -17.29 9.23
CA GLN A 298 6.01 -18.68 9.70
C GLN A 298 6.77 -19.30 10.89
N PHE A 299 7.79 -18.67 11.50
CA PHE A 299 8.54 -19.27 12.63
C PHE A 299 8.26 -18.64 14.01
N ASP A 300 7.40 -17.62 14.10
CA ASP A 300 7.29 -16.77 15.30
C ASP A 300 5.83 -16.54 15.79
N GLU A 301 4.82 -17.19 15.19
CA GLU A 301 3.41 -16.87 15.48
C GLU A 301 3.04 -17.04 16.96
N GLN A 302 3.46 -18.14 17.60
CA GLN A 302 3.15 -18.40 19.02
C GLN A 302 3.87 -17.44 19.96
N GLU A 303 5.09 -17.03 19.62
CA GLU A 303 5.90 -16.12 20.44
C GLU A 303 5.41 -14.69 20.28
N ILE A 304 5.10 -14.26 19.05
CA ILE A 304 4.38 -13.01 18.75
C ILE A 304 3.04 -12.97 19.48
N ALA A 305 2.26 -14.06 19.47
CA ALA A 305 1.00 -14.14 20.19
C ALA A 305 1.18 -13.94 21.70
N LYS A 306 2.16 -14.62 22.31
CA LYS A 306 2.48 -14.43 23.72
C LYS A 306 2.92 -12.99 24.02
N ALA A 307 3.69 -12.36 23.14
CA ALA A 307 4.14 -10.97 23.33
C ALA A 307 2.98 -9.98 23.24
N ILE A 308 2.08 -10.15 22.26
CA ILE A 308 0.87 -9.32 22.11
C ILE A 308 -0.11 -9.51 23.29
N GLU A 309 -0.31 -10.75 23.73
CA GLU A 309 -1.11 -11.07 24.91
C GLU A 309 -0.52 -10.44 26.18
N SER A 310 0.80 -10.54 26.36
CA SER A 310 1.51 -9.93 27.49
C SER A 310 1.43 -8.40 27.48
N ALA A 311 1.32 -7.79 26.29
CA ALA A 311 1.05 -6.36 26.12
C ALA A 311 -0.41 -5.97 26.37
N GLY A 312 -1.33 -6.93 26.57
CA GLY A 312 -2.76 -6.70 26.73
C GLY A 312 -3.45 -6.27 25.43
N LEU A 313 -2.96 -6.74 24.28
CA LEU A 313 -3.41 -6.31 22.95
C LEU A 313 -4.01 -7.45 22.10
N GLY A 314 -4.23 -8.63 22.67
CA GLY A 314 -4.72 -9.82 21.95
C GLY A 314 -6.09 -9.65 21.29
N ASP A 315 -6.93 -8.75 21.82
CA ASP A 315 -8.25 -8.42 21.25
C ASP A 315 -8.19 -7.30 20.18
N ARG A 316 -7.06 -6.62 20.04
CA ARG A 316 -6.89 -5.45 19.15
C ARG A 316 -5.95 -5.71 17.98
N ILE A 317 -4.99 -6.62 18.15
CA ILE A 317 -4.00 -6.94 17.13
C ILE A 317 -4.25 -8.35 16.61
N SER A 318 -4.47 -8.45 15.29
CA SER A 318 -4.49 -9.75 14.63
C SER A 318 -3.10 -10.14 14.16
N ILE A 319 -2.78 -11.42 14.30
CA ILE A 319 -1.56 -11.99 13.74
C ILE A 319 -1.93 -12.62 12.40
N CYS A 320 -1.22 -12.22 11.36
CA CYS A 320 -1.50 -12.60 9.99
C CYS A 320 -0.30 -13.36 9.42
N THR A 321 -0.56 -14.51 8.80
CA THR A 321 0.45 -15.22 8.01
C THR A 321 0.58 -14.57 6.64
N ALA A 322 1.79 -14.63 6.06
CA ALA A 322 2.13 -13.97 4.80
C ALA A 322 1.38 -14.53 3.56
N ASP A 323 0.48 -15.51 3.70
CA ASP A 323 -0.17 -16.21 2.59
C ASP A 323 -1.09 -15.32 1.72
N SER A 324 -1.27 -14.05 2.12
CA SER A 324 -2.01 -13.04 1.36
C SER A 324 -1.26 -11.71 1.18
N ALA A 325 0.06 -11.71 1.42
CA ALA A 325 0.91 -10.54 1.37
C ALA A 325 1.98 -10.62 0.28
N GLY A 326 2.62 -9.49 -0.03
CA GLY A 326 3.86 -9.43 -0.83
C GLY A 326 5.03 -10.00 -0.04
N TYR A 327 6.10 -9.24 0.12
CA TYR A 327 7.19 -9.56 1.04
C TYR A 327 7.40 -8.42 2.05
N ILE A 328 7.67 -8.77 3.31
CA ILE A 328 7.96 -7.76 4.33
C ILE A 328 9.30 -7.10 4.02
N LEU A 329 10.33 -7.90 3.74
CA LEU A 329 11.68 -7.45 3.45
C LEU A 329 12.26 -8.29 2.31
N HIS A 330 12.93 -7.63 1.37
CA HIS A 330 13.57 -8.29 0.26
C HIS A 330 14.75 -9.17 0.73
N ALA A 331 14.94 -10.36 0.13
CA ALA A 331 15.98 -11.30 0.55
C ALA A 331 17.42 -10.72 0.50
N SER A 332 17.68 -9.84 -0.46
CA SER A 332 18.95 -9.10 -0.62
C SER A 332 19.00 -7.74 0.09
N ALA A 333 18.06 -7.42 0.99
CA ALA A 333 18.02 -6.12 1.68
C ALA A 333 19.32 -5.76 2.42
N GLN A 334 20.04 -6.75 2.95
CA GLN A 334 21.33 -6.56 3.63
C GLN A 334 22.47 -6.15 2.70
N GLU A 335 22.32 -6.38 1.40
CA GLU A 335 23.35 -6.07 0.40
C GLU A 335 23.27 -4.61 -0.05
N LEU A 336 22.23 -3.89 0.39
CA LEU A 336 22.04 -2.46 0.09
C LEU A 336 22.98 -1.61 0.95
N VAL A 337 23.76 -0.78 0.28
CA VAL A 337 24.76 0.10 0.88
C VAL A 337 24.55 1.55 0.44
N GLU A 338 24.78 2.48 1.37
CA GLU A 338 24.71 3.90 1.08
C GLU A 338 25.87 4.31 0.17
N SER A 339 25.57 5.08 -0.88
CA SER A 339 26.58 5.78 -1.65
C SER A 339 26.70 7.20 -1.10
N PRO A 340 27.89 7.63 -0.63
CA PRO A 340 28.19 9.05 -0.55
C PRO A 340 28.14 9.56 -1.99
N VAL A 341 27.30 10.54 -2.26
CA VAL A 341 27.09 11.11 -3.60
C VAL A 341 28.38 11.71 -4.14
#